data_AF-V9Z458-F1
#
_entry.id   AF-V9Z458-F1
#
_cell.length_a   1.000
_cell.length_b   1.000
_cell.length_c   1.000
_cell.angle_alpha   90.00
_cell.angle_beta   90.00
_cell.angle_gamma   90.00
#
_symmetry.space_group_name_H-M   'P 1'
#
loop_
_entity.id
_entity.type
_entity.pdbx_description
1 polymer ?
#
loop_
_entity_poly.entity_id
_entity_poly.type
_entity_poly.pdbx_seq_one_letter_code
_entity_poly.pdbx_strand_id
1 'polypeptide(L)'
;MSVTFTAAHVSSSAFIVSCCCPAAKDAAVPHATYEAACAAYPAEPYLVELPGCEYPGRCRPFVIGLDPAGDVPKVNLANANACRVLGVLGLADELGDLTGRVAAEDFRDRCLIALALEPADAGVPAVQDGRIIDCGRPAGYLQDRLAELHDLAVWCAAQGRAVSWA
;
A
#
# COMPACT_ATOMS: atom_id res chain seq x y z
N MET A 1 10.82 7.35 -6.16
CA MET A 1 9.35 7.37 -6.04
C MET A 1 8.84 5.94 -6.15
N SER A 2 7.72 5.63 -5.50
CA SER A 2 7.09 4.31 -5.52
C SER A 2 5.60 4.42 -5.80
N VAL A 3 5.01 3.31 -6.21
CA VAL A 3 3.58 3.10 -6.45
C VAL A 3 3.10 2.01 -5.52
N THR A 4 1.96 2.24 -4.88
CA THR A 4 1.34 1.29 -3.95
C THR A 4 0.06 0.74 -4.54
N PHE A 5 0.04 -0.57 -4.80
CA PHE A 5 -1.17 -1.30 -5.12
C PHE A 5 -1.88 -1.66 -3.81
N THR A 6 -3.17 -1.39 -3.73
CA THR A 6 -4.03 -1.63 -2.57
C THR A 6 -5.48 -1.73 -2.99
N ALA A 7 -6.37 -2.15 -2.10
CA ALA A 7 -7.80 -2.04 -2.34
C ALA A 7 -8.26 -0.58 -2.46
N ALA A 8 -9.18 -0.32 -3.37
CA ALA A 8 -9.78 0.99 -3.58
C ALA A 8 -10.41 1.52 -2.28
N HIS A 9 -10.20 2.81 -1.99
CA HIS A 9 -10.67 3.44 -0.76
C HIS A 9 -12.19 3.30 -0.56
N VAL A 10 -12.59 3.02 0.67
CA VAL A 10 -13.97 3.05 1.15
C VAL A 10 -14.03 3.94 2.39
N SER A 11 -15.21 4.47 2.72
CA SER A 11 -15.37 5.27 3.93
C SER A 11 -15.01 4.46 5.17
N SER A 12 -14.28 5.09 6.08
CA SER A 12 -13.89 4.48 7.36
C SER A 12 -15.11 4.13 8.21
N SER A 13 -15.05 3.00 8.89
CA SER A 13 -16.09 2.58 9.85
C SER A 13 -15.90 3.18 11.24
N ALA A 14 -14.66 3.60 11.55
CA ALA A 14 -14.29 4.22 12.81
C ALA A 14 -13.05 5.10 12.63
N PHE A 15 -12.75 5.90 13.66
CA PHE A 15 -11.62 6.82 13.70
C PHE A 15 -10.90 6.68 15.03
N ILE A 16 -9.57 6.73 15.02
CA ILE A 16 -8.76 6.74 16.25
C ILE A 16 -7.89 7.99 16.29
N VAL A 17 -7.56 8.45 17.49
CA VAL A 17 -6.48 9.43 17.71
C VAL A 17 -5.24 8.64 18.10
N SER A 18 -4.27 8.55 17.20
CA SER A 18 -3.03 7.82 17.46
C SER A 18 -1.83 8.39 16.70
N CYS A 19 -0.63 7.91 17.01
CA CYS A 19 0.57 8.14 16.21
C CYS A 19 0.80 6.98 15.22
N CYS A 20 1.95 6.96 14.54
CA CYS A 20 2.28 5.88 13.61
C CYS A 20 2.75 4.58 14.28
N CYS A 21 3.03 4.59 15.60
CA CYS A 21 3.52 3.42 16.33
C CYS A 21 2.44 2.33 16.40
N PRO A 22 2.75 1.05 16.08
CA PRO A 22 1.77 -0.04 16.12
C PRO A 22 1.09 -0.18 17.49
N ALA A 23 1.87 -0.24 18.58
CA ALA A 23 1.33 -0.39 19.93
C ALA A 23 0.42 0.78 20.34
N ALA A 24 0.67 1.99 19.82
CA ALA A 24 -0.20 3.14 20.07
C ALA A 24 -1.51 3.08 19.28
N LYS A 25 -1.53 2.43 18.11
CA LYS A 25 -2.77 2.22 17.35
C LYS A 25 -3.63 1.16 18.02
N ASP A 26 -3.02 0.07 18.47
CA ASP A 26 -3.70 -1.02 19.16
C ASP A 26 -4.34 -0.57 20.48
N ALA A 27 -3.68 0.37 21.18
CA ALA A 27 -4.19 0.95 22.43
C ALA A 27 -5.20 2.10 22.23
N ALA A 28 -5.41 2.56 21.00
CA ALA A 28 -6.25 3.73 20.74
C ALA A 28 -7.74 3.41 20.84
N VAL A 29 -8.52 4.36 21.35
CA VAL A 29 -9.97 4.21 21.48
C VAL A 29 -10.64 4.55 20.14
N PRO A 30 -11.46 3.64 19.57
CA PRO A 30 -12.20 3.93 18.35
C PRO A 30 -13.40 4.85 18.61
N HIS A 31 -13.57 5.83 17.73
CA HIS A 31 -14.69 6.75 17.67
C HIS A 31 -15.51 6.48 16.41
N ALA A 32 -16.84 6.57 16.52
CA ALA A 32 -17.75 6.29 15.40
C ALA A 32 -17.69 7.34 14.28
N THR A 33 -17.28 8.58 14.59
CA THR A 33 -17.19 9.68 13.61
C THR A 33 -15.87 10.43 13.72
N TYR A 34 -15.51 11.10 12.62
CA TYR A 34 -14.32 11.92 12.56
C TYR A 34 -14.40 13.09 13.54
N GLU A 35 -15.56 13.72 13.68
CA GLU A 35 -15.80 14.85 14.59
C GLU A 35 -15.61 14.43 16.05
N ALA A 36 -16.06 13.23 16.42
CA ALA A 36 -15.86 12.70 17.77
C ALA A 36 -14.38 12.44 18.07
N ALA A 37 -13.61 11.95 17.09
CA ALA A 37 -12.16 11.80 17.22
C ALA A 37 -11.45 13.17 17.30
N CYS A 38 -11.88 14.15 16.51
CA CYS A 38 -11.36 15.53 16.60
C CYS A 38 -11.65 16.18 17.96
N ALA A 39 -12.83 15.94 18.54
CA ALA A 39 -13.16 16.44 19.88
C ALA A 39 -12.31 15.79 20.98
N ALA A 40 -11.87 14.54 20.78
CA ALA A 40 -10.95 13.82 21.66
C ALA A 40 -9.46 14.16 21.39
N TYR A 41 -9.18 14.91 20.31
CA TYR A 41 -7.82 15.26 19.93
C TYR A 41 -7.21 16.25 20.95
N PRO A 42 -5.97 16.02 21.40
CA PRO A 42 -5.37 16.84 22.46
C PRO A 42 -5.15 18.30 22.02
N ALA A 43 -5.51 19.24 22.90
CA ALA A 43 -5.49 20.68 22.61
C ALA A 43 -4.09 21.31 22.60
N GLU A 44 -3.21 21.00 23.57
CA GLU A 44 -1.78 21.39 23.60
C GLU A 44 -0.97 20.55 24.62
N PRO A 45 0.37 20.40 24.44
CA PRO A 45 1.16 20.66 23.23
C PRO A 45 1.11 19.48 22.24
N TYR A 46 1.44 19.73 20.97
CA TYR A 46 1.43 18.79 19.83
C TYR A 46 2.23 17.47 20.01
N LEU A 47 2.91 17.31 21.13
CA LEU A 47 3.68 16.13 21.52
C LEU A 47 3.08 15.57 22.80
N VAL A 48 2.00 14.81 22.64
CA VAL A 48 1.36 14.09 23.75
C VAL A 48 1.89 12.66 23.76
N GLU A 49 2.27 12.19 24.95
CA GLU A 49 2.61 10.79 25.16
C GLU A 49 1.34 9.95 25.10
N LEU A 50 1.09 9.35 23.93
CA LEU A 50 0.02 8.38 23.77
C LEU A 50 0.41 7.06 24.44
N PRO A 51 -0.54 6.31 25.02
CA PRO A 51 -0.32 4.93 25.43
C PRO A 51 0.28 4.11 24.28
N GLY A 52 1.35 3.35 24.54
CA GLY A 52 2.01 2.53 23.51
C GLY A 52 2.93 3.30 22.55
N CYS A 53 3.19 4.59 22.78
CA CYS A 53 4.14 5.35 21.97
C CYS A 53 5.59 4.89 22.20
N GLU A 54 6.29 4.52 21.13
CA GLU A 54 7.69 4.09 21.19
C GLU A 54 8.68 5.28 21.21
N TYR A 55 8.20 6.47 20.86
CA TYR A 55 9.02 7.68 20.76
C TYR A 55 8.39 8.84 21.55
N PRO A 56 8.41 8.77 22.89
CA PRO A 56 7.87 9.82 23.75
C PRO A 56 8.49 11.18 23.43
N GLY A 57 7.65 12.22 23.38
CA GLY A 57 8.07 13.58 23.03
C GLY A 57 8.48 13.79 21.57
N ARG A 58 8.30 12.80 20.67
CA ARG A 58 8.60 12.94 19.23
C ARG A 58 7.40 12.67 18.34
N CYS A 59 6.54 11.74 18.74
CA CYS A 59 5.33 11.43 17.98
C CYS A 59 4.27 12.52 18.18
N ARG A 60 3.68 12.93 17.06
CA ARG A 60 2.49 13.78 17.03
C ARG A 60 1.26 12.90 16.78
N PRO A 61 0.19 12.99 17.58
CA PRO A 61 -1.06 12.31 17.27
C PRO A 61 -1.66 12.84 15.97
N PHE A 62 -2.51 12.04 15.32
CA PHE A 62 -3.36 12.43 14.20
C PHE A 62 -4.64 11.59 14.25
N VAL A 63 -5.70 12.08 13.61
CA VAL A 63 -6.90 11.28 13.44
C VAL A 63 -6.67 10.30 12.28
N ILE A 64 -6.87 9.02 12.53
CA ILE A 64 -6.70 7.94 11.57
C ILE A 64 -8.07 7.30 11.33
N GLY A 65 -8.50 7.25 10.07
CA GLY A 65 -9.64 6.45 9.67
C GLY A 65 -9.27 4.96 9.61
N LEU A 66 -10.11 4.12 10.18
CA LEU A 66 -9.97 2.67 10.14
C LEU A 66 -10.80 2.10 8.99
N ASP A 67 -10.17 1.28 8.15
CA ASP A 67 -10.87 0.57 7.10
C ASP A 67 -11.81 -0.47 7.74
N PRO A 68 -13.07 -0.61 7.28
CA PRO A 68 -14.01 -1.61 7.81
C PRO A 68 -13.48 -3.05 7.71
N ALA A 69 -12.60 -3.33 6.76
CA ALA A 69 -11.97 -4.64 6.60
C ALA A 69 -10.73 -4.84 7.48
N GLY A 70 -10.36 -3.85 8.30
CA GLY A 70 -9.15 -3.87 9.13
C GLY A 70 -7.89 -3.62 8.30
N ASP A 71 -6.89 -4.49 8.46
CA ASP A 71 -5.62 -4.36 7.75
C ASP A 71 -5.78 -4.68 6.26
N VAL A 72 -5.63 -3.64 5.44
CA VAL A 72 -5.68 -3.75 3.97
C VAL A 72 -4.30 -4.10 3.43
N PRO A 73 -4.15 -5.20 2.65
CA PRO A 73 -2.89 -5.58 2.05
C PRO A 73 -2.40 -4.53 1.04
N LYS A 74 -1.07 -4.34 1.00
CA LYS A 74 -0.41 -3.35 0.15
C LYS A 74 0.82 -3.96 -0.50
N VAL A 75 0.98 -3.71 -1.80
CA VAL A 75 2.19 -4.07 -2.54
C VAL A 75 2.84 -2.78 -3.04
N ASN A 76 4.01 -2.43 -2.50
CA ASN A 76 4.74 -1.22 -2.87
C ASN A 76 5.89 -1.55 -3.82
N LEU A 77 5.92 -0.87 -4.98
CA LEU A 77 6.93 -1.06 -6.01
C LEU A 77 7.61 0.27 -6.36
N ALA A 78 8.91 0.24 -6.69
CA ALA A 78 9.55 1.39 -7.32
C ALA A 78 8.87 1.71 -8.66
N ASN A 79 8.77 3.00 -9.04
CA ASN A 79 8.05 3.42 -10.26
C ASN A 79 8.43 2.61 -11.52
N ALA A 80 9.73 2.39 -11.76
CA ALA A 80 10.18 1.62 -12.93
C ALA A 80 9.68 0.17 -12.91
N ASN A 81 9.60 -0.45 -11.73
CA ASN A 81 9.06 -1.80 -11.58
C ASN A 81 7.53 -1.80 -11.70
N ALA A 82 6.85 -0.76 -11.19
CA ALA A 82 5.42 -0.59 -11.36
C ALA A 82 5.05 -0.44 -12.83
N CYS A 83 5.77 0.37 -13.61
CA CYS A 83 5.59 0.49 -15.07
C CYS A 83 5.72 -0.87 -15.76
N ARG A 84 6.75 -1.66 -15.41
CA ARG A 84 6.96 -2.99 -15.99
C ARG A 84 5.80 -3.94 -15.66
N VAL A 85 5.37 -3.96 -14.40
CA VAL A 85 4.23 -4.77 -13.95
C VAL A 85 2.95 -4.36 -14.67
N LEU A 86 2.64 -3.06 -14.72
CA LEU A 86 1.46 -2.56 -15.43
C LEU A 86 1.51 -2.89 -16.93
N GLY A 87 2.69 -2.86 -17.53
CA GLY A 87 2.90 -3.26 -18.92
C GLY A 87 2.51 -4.71 -19.19
N VAL A 88 2.99 -5.65 -18.37
CA VAL A 88 2.65 -7.09 -18.55
C VAL A 88 1.20 -7.40 -18.21
N LEU A 89 0.57 -6.60 -17.34
CA LEU A 89 -0.86 -6.71 -17.05
C LEU A 89 -1.75 -6.09 -18.14
N GLY A 90 -1.15 -5.42 -19.14
CA GLY A 90 -1.89 -4.66 -20.16
C GLY A 90 -2.70 -3.51 -19.56
N LEU A 91 -2.17 -2.90 -18.50
CA LEU A 91 -2.75 -1.77 -17.76
C LEU A 91 -1.90 -0.49 -17.86
N ALA A 92 -0.74 -0.57 -18.51
CA ALA A 92 0.00 0.63 -18.89
C ALA A 92 -0.70 1.27 -20.11
N ASP A 93 -1.01 2.55 -20.01
CA ASP A 93 -1.40 3.37 -21.16
C ASP A 93 -0.15 3.92 -21.87
N GLU A 94 -0.36 4.70 -22.95
CA GLU A 94 0.74 5.30 -23.72
C GLU A 94 1.61 6.28 -22.91
N LEU A 95 1.11 6.78 -21.76
CA LEU A 95 1.80 7.75 -20.91
C LEU A 95 2.42 7.13 -19.64
N GLY A 96 2.15 5.85 -19.36
CA GLY A 96 2.67 5.16 -18.19
C GLY A 96 2.00 5.62 -16.89
N ASP A 97 0.67 5.76 -16.88
CA ASP A 97 -0.11 6.19 -15.74
C ASP A 97 0.13 5.28 -14.52
N LEU A 98 0.96 5.79 -13.60
CA LEU A 98 1.28 5.16 -12.32
C LEU A 98 0.16 5.32 -11.28
N THR A 99 -1.02 5.75 -11.73
CA THR A 99 -2.23 5.87 -10.94
C THR A 99 -3.39 5.22 -11.68
N GLY A 100 -4.20 4.41 -11.02
CA GLY A 100 -5.35 3.79 -11.67
C GLY A 100 -6.17 2.88 -10.77
N ARG A 101 -7.22 2.30 -11.37
CA ARG A 101 -8.17 1.43 -10.69
C ARG A 101 -8.80 0.45 -11.67
N VAL A 102 -8.98 -0.79 -11.25
CA VAL A 102 -9.73 -1.81 -12.02
C VAL A 102 -10.45 -2.79 -11.10
N ALA A 103 -11.49 -3.46 -11.61
CA ALA A 103 -12.17 -4.52 -10.89
C ALA A 103 -11.19 -5.61 -10.44
N ALA A 104 -11.39 -6.16 -9.23
CA ALA A 104 -10.45 -7.12 -8.67
C ALA A 104 -10.38 -8.42 -9.47
N GLU A 105 -11.50 -8.88 -10.03
CA GLU A 105 -11.57 -10.07 -10.86
C GLU A 105 -10.75 -9.89 -12.15
N ASP A 106 -10.89 -8.76 -12.84
CA ASP A 106 -10.11 -8.45 -14.04
C ASP A 106 -8.61 -8.33 -13.69
N PHE A 107 -8.25 -7.67 -12.59
CA PHE A 107 -6.86 -7.58 -12.15
C PHE A 107 -6.26 -8.96 -11.82
N ARG A 108 -7.02 -9.80 -11.11
CA ARG A 108 -6.61 -11.17 -10.74
C ARG A 108 -6.38 -12.01 -11.99
N ASP A 109 -7.32 -11.98 -12.93
CA ASP A 109 -7.25 -12.78 -14.15
C ASP A 109 -6.08 -12.33 -15.03
N ARG A 110 -5.80 -11.01 -15.10
CA ARG A 110 -4.59 -10.47 -15.74
C ARG A 110 -3.30 -10.92 -15.07
N CYS A 111 -3.26 -10.98 -13.73
CA CYS A 111 -2.09 -11.52 -13.02
C CYS A 111 -1.84 -12.99 -13.37
N LEU A 112 -2.89 -13.81 -13.44
CA LEU A 112 -2.78 -15.22 -13.82
C LEU A 112 -2.31 -15.39 -15.28
N ILE A 113 -2.86 -14.58 -16.20
CA ILE A 113 -2.42 -14.58 -17.60
C ILE A 113 -0.95 -14.18 -17.69
N ALA A 114 -0.53 -13.10 -17.01
CA ALA A 114 0.85 -12.66 -17.00
C ALA A 114 1.80 -13.71 -16.42
N LEU A 115 1.43 -14.36 -15.30
CA LEU A 115 2.21 -15.47 -14.71
C LEU A 115 2.37 -16.66 -15.66
N ALA A 116 1.37 -16.91 -16.52
CA ALA A 116 1.41 -18.01 -17.48
C ALA A 116 2.23 -17.70 -18.74
N LEU A 117 2.27 -16.43 -19.17
CA LEU A 117 2.90 -16.00 -20.42
C LEU A 117 4.32 -15.47 -20.24
N GLU A 118 4.60 -14.79 -19.13
CA GLU A 118 5.88 -14.13 -18.92
C GLU A 118 6.99 -15.12 -18.58
N PRO A 119 8.13 -15.10 -19.30
CA PRO A 119 9.29 -15.88 -18.90
C PRO A 119 9.80 -15.42 -17.54
N ALA A 120 10.51 -16.32 -16.84
CA ALA A 120 11.19 -15.98 -15.59
C ALA A 120 12.05 -14.72 -15.76
N ASP A 121 11.87 -13.72 -14.89
CA ASP A 121 12.66 -12.48 -14.93
C ASP A 121 14.12 -12.83 -14.68
N ALA A 122 15.00 -12.51 -15.63
CA ALA A 122 16.44 -12.72 -15.47
C ALA A 122 17.05 -11.82 -14.40
N GLY A 123 16.33 -10.77 -13.98
CA GLY A 123 16.84 -9.74 -13.10
C GLY A 123 17.75 -8.75 -13.83
N VAL A 124 18.27 -7.80 -13.06
CA VAL A 124 19.25 -6.80 -13.48
C VAL A 124 20.30 -6.71 -12.36
N PRO A 125 21.60 -6.91 -12.63
CA PRO A 125 22.61 -6.80 -11.59
C PRO A 125 22.67 -5.37 -11.05
N ALA A 126 23.02 -5.24 -9.78
CA ALA A 126 23.35 -3.92 -9.22
C ALA A 126 24.62 -3.38 -9.89
N VAL A 127 24.63 -2.09 -10.20
CA VAL A 127 25.77 -1.41 -10.83
C VAL A 127 26.15 -0.21 -9.98
N GLN A 128 27.45 -0.01 -9.78
CA GLN A 128 27.97 1.20 -9.14
C GLN A 128 28.81 2.00 -10.14
N ASP A 129 28.48 3.27 -10.31
CA ASP A 129 29.25 4.24 -11.09
C ASP A 129 29.67 5.40 -10.17
N GLY A 130 30.94 5.36 -9.74
CA GLY A 130 31.48 6.29 -8.76
C GLY A 130 30.72 6.25 -7.43
N ARG A 131 29.91 7.28 -7.17
CA ARG A 131 29.07 7.43 -5.96
C ARG A 131 27.60 7.09 -6.19
N ILE A 132 27.22 6.68 -7.39
CA ILE A 132 25.85 6.31 -7.75
C ILE A 132 25.74 4.79 -7.71
N ILE A 133 24.73 4.27 -7.02
CA ILE A 133 24.41 2.84 -6.97
C ILE A 133 23.04 2.65 -7.61
N ASP A 134 23.00 1.92 -8.71
CA ASP A 134 21.78 1.30 -9.23
C ASP A 134 21.62 -0.05 -8.54
N CYS A 135 20.58 -0.19 -7.71
CA CYS A 135 20.36 -1.35 -6.86
C CYS A 135 20.02 -2.63 -7.65
N GLY A 136 19.72 -2.52 -8.94
CA GLY A 136 19.32 -3.67 -9.76
C GLY A 136 17.99 -4.30 -9.33
N ARG A 137 17.77 -5.53 -9.79
CA ARG A 137 16.56 -6.33 -9.54
C ARG A 137 16.94 -7.82 -9.51
N PRO A 138 16.52 -8.60 -8.50
CA PRO A 138 16.83 -10.02 -8.47
C PRO A 138 16.11 -10.79 -9.59
N ALA A 139 16.65 -11.94 -9.97
CA ALA A 139 15.94 -12.87 -10.85
C ALA A 139 14.64 -13.35 -10.18
N GLY A 140 13.59 -13.56 -10.96
CA GLY A 140 12.26 -13.95 -10.48
C GLY A 140 11.41 -12.82 -9.90
N TYR A 141 11.95 -11.60 -9.77
CA TYR A 141 11.24 -10.49 -9.13
C TYR A 141 9.85 -10.24 -9.73
N LEU A 142 9.73 -10.27 -11.07
CA LEU A 142 8.44 -10.05 -11.73
C LEU A 142 7.40 -11.09 -11.29
N GLN A 143 7.79 -12.37 -11.25
CA GLN A 143 6.92 -13.46 -10.83
C GLN A 143 6.49 -13.29 -9.37
N ASP A 144 7.44 -12.95 -8.48
CA ASP A 144 7.14 -12.71 -7.07
C ASP A 144 6.14 -11.56 -6.89
N ARG A 145 6.32 -10.45 -7.63
CA ARG A 145 5.40 -9.31 -7.54
C ARG A 145 4.03 -9.64 -8.13
N LEU A 146 3.96 -10.37 -9.24
CA LEU A 146 2.69 -10.81 -9.82
C LEU A 146 1.92 -11.76 -8.89
N ALA A 147 2.61 -12.63 -8.15
CA ALA A 147 1.99 -13.49 -7.15
C ALA A 147 1.42 -12.69 -5.97
N GLU A 148 2.18 -11.75 -5.41
CA GLU A 148 1.67 -10.85 -4.35
C GLU A 148 0.48 -10.01 -4.81
N LEU A 149 0.52 -9.54 -6.07
CA LEU A 149 -0.56 -8.77 -6.68
C LEU A 149 -1.80 -9.62 -6.97
N HIS A 150 -1.62 -10.88 -7.35
CA HIS A 150 -2.71 -11.84 -7.44
C HIS A 150 -3.37 -12.05 -6.07
N ASP A 151 -2.58 -12.25 -5.01
CA ASP A 151 -3.11 -12.45 -3.65
C ASP A 151 -3.86 -11.21 -3.13
N LEU A 152 -3.32 -10.01 -3.42
CA LEU A 152 -4.03 -8.75 -3.20
C LEU A 152 -5.37 -8.71 -3.94
N ALA A 153 -5.41 -9.11 -5.21
CA ALA A 153 -6.63 -9.11 -6.01
C ALA A 153 -7.67 -10.11 -5.50
N VAL A 154 -7.25 -11.30 -5.06
CA VAL A 154 -8.12 -12.28 -4.40
C VAL A 154 -8.73 -11.68 -3.12
N TRP A 155 -7.92 -11.02 -2.30
CA TRP A 155 -8.42 -10.34 -1.10
C TRP A 155 -9.42 -9.24 -1.46
N CYS A 156 -9.11 -8.40 -2.44
CA CYS A 156 -9.99 -7.32 -2.90
C CYS A 156 -11.34 -7.85 -3.40
N ALA A 157 -11.34 -8.95 -4.17
CA ALA A 157 -12.56 -9.60 -4.65
C ALA A 157 -13.41 -10.11 -3.49
N ALA A 158 -12.79 -10.74 -2.48
CA ALA A 158 -13.50 -11.18 -1.27
C ALA A 158 -14.12 -10.03 -0.47
N GLN A 159 -13.55 -8.83 -0.54
CA GLN A 159 -14.09 -7.61 0.06
C GLN A 159 -15.07 -6.85 -0.85
N GLY A 160 -15.32 -7.33 -2.08
CA GLY A 160 -16.12 -6.60 -3.07
C GLY A 160 -15.51 -5.26 -3.50
N ARG A 161 -14.18 -5.15 -3.47
CA ARG A 161 -13.43 -3.92 -3.76
C ARG A 161 -12.61 -4.08 -5.02
N ALA A 162 -12.40 -2.96 -5.72
CA ALA A 162 -11.47 -2.86 -6.84
C ALA A 162 -10.01 -2.83 -6.33
N VAL A 163 -9.07 -3.19 -7.20
CA VAL A 163 -7.64 -2.89 -7.00
C VAL A 163 -7.37 -1.47 -7.49
N SER A 164 -6.59 -0.70 -6.74
CA SER A 164 -6.15 0.65 -7.09
C SER A 164 -4.65 0.80 -6.87
N TRP A 165 -4.00 1.66 -7.65
CA TRP A 165 -2.59 1.99 -7.50
C TRP A 165 -2.38 3.50 -7.62
N ALA A 166 -1.43 4.03 -6.85
CA ALA A 166 -0.95 5.41 -6.89
C ALA A 166 0.38 5.55 -6.14
#